data_AF-A0A521HW65-F1
#
_entry.id   AF-A0A521HW65-F1
#
_cell.length_a   1.000
_cell.length_b   1.000
_cell.length_c   1.000
_cell.angle_alpha   90.00
_cell.angle_beta   90.00
_cell.angle_gamma   90.00
#
_symmetry.space_group_name_H-M   'P 1'
#
loop_
_entity.id
_entity.type
_entity.pdbx_description
1 polymer ?
#
loop_
_entity_poly.entity_id
_entity_poly.type
_entity_poly.pdbx_seq_one_letter_code
_entity_poly.pdbx_strand_id
1 'polypeptide(L)'
;MRRNAKLDHHVGESHHGEAHQTVRLGARHGARKCPRKGFLRLLYVAAVMFSIVPGKPARATVEHKLSHGSAPSLRISPEGWGETSLDDLKLVLDAVAAELAPRFPQRQLGTLRVVYGEGGPMAFYDKSADGDYVIRLSARHSRWHQFVYQFSHELCHLYSNFDNKHARHGEIGHSNQWFEESVCEAAALYTVRRLAERWETEPPAPQFAGYGATLRALADYLLNEPHRHLSSSTSLASWFRSNQSELEESPYLRDKNEVVANRMLPLFEQNPEAVGAIGYLNHDPEDAGRNFEDYLRAWKEACPPTQRGVVQQVIALFGADASGQTETATPAVPSGLLLARNTR
;
A
#
# COMPACT_ATOMS: atom_id res chain seq x y z
N MET A 1 -55.57 -30.50 14.30
CA MET A 1 -56.89 -30.82 13.70
C MET A 1 -57.12 -29.84 12.55
N ARG A 2 -57.53 -30.34 11.36
CA ARG A 2 -57.77 -29.64 10.07
C ARG A 2 -56.51 -29.39 9.22
N ARG A 3 -56.51 -29.59 7.90
CA ARG A 3 -57.36 -30.33 6.93
C ARG A 3 -56.52 -30.41 5.63
N ASN A 4 -56.70 -31.51 4.88
CA ASN A 4 -56.15 -31.78 3.55
C ASN A 4 -56.55 -30.76 2.47
N ALA A 5 -55.70 -30.60 1.44
CA ALA A 5 -56.09 -30.71 0.03
C ALA A 5 -54.86 -30.82 -0.93
N LYS A 6 -54.80 -31.96 -1.63
CA LYS A 6 -54.18 -32.24 -2.95
C LYS A 6 -54.75 -31.30 -4.04
N LEU A 7 -54.28 -31.11 -5.28
CA LEU A 7 -53.36 -31.71 -6.28
C LEU A 7 -53.19 -30.58 -7.35
N ASP A 8 -52.13 -30.45 -8.14
CA ASP A 8 -52.05 -31.08 -9.47
C ASP A 8 -50.67 -30.89 -10.14
N HIS A 9 -50.33 -31.88 -10.95
CA HIS A 9 -49.15 -31.98 -11.81
C HIS A 9 -49.29 -31.16 -13.10
N HIS A 10 -48.20 -30.52 -13.54
CA HIS A 10 -47.87 -30.47 -14.96
C HIS A 10 -46.37 -30.62 -15.20
N VAL A 11 -46.05 -31.56 -16.08
CA VAL A 11 -44.74 -31.89 -16.65
C VAL A 11 -44.59 -31.06 -17.92
N GLY A 12 -43.39 -30.53 -18.19
CA GLY A 12 -43.12 -29.82 -19.46
C GLY A 12 -41.70 -29.29 -19.59
N GLU A 13 -40.84 -30.19 -20.07
CA GLU A 13 -39.72 -29.95 -20.99
C GLU A 13 -38.47 -29.13 -20.61
N SER A 14 -37.36 -29.82 -20.87
CA SER A 14 -35.95 -29.42 -20.89
C SER A 14 -35.62 -28.53 -22.10
N HIS A 15 -34.92 -27.43 -21.85
CA HIS A 15 -34.02 -26.83 -22.85
C HIS A 15 -32.69 -26.43 -22.20
N HIS A 16 -31.63 -27.01 -22.74
CA HIS A 16 -30.23 -26.63 -22.53
C HIS A 16 -30.00 -25.22 -23.10
N GLY A 17 -29.46 -24.34 -22.28
CA GLY A 17 -28.85 -23.08 -22.69
C GLY A 17 -27.66 -22.80 -21.78
N GLU A 18 -26.46 -22.81 -22.37
CA GLU A 18 -25.21 -22.42 -21.70
C GLU A 18 -25.35 -21.01 -21.12
N ALA A 19 -25.22 -20.90 -19.80
CA ALA A 19 -25.13 -19.63 -19.12
C ALA A 19 -23.67 -19.37 -18.73
N HIS A 20 -23.07 -18.35 -19.35
CA HIS A 20 -21.84 -17.73 -18.88
C HIS A 20 -22.00 -17.32 -17.40
N GLN A 21 -21.30 -18.03 -16.53
CA GLN A 21 -21.34 -17.84 -15.09
C GLN A 21 -20.54 -16.60 -14.72
N THR A 22 -21.25 -15.47 -14.58
CA THR A 22 -20.71 -14.28 -13.94
C THR A 22 -20.53 -14.56 -12.45
N VAL A 23 -19.27 -14.62 -12.00
CA VAL A 23 -18.93 -14.81 -10.59
C VAL A 23 -19.33 -13.56 -9.80
N ARG A 24 -20.49 -13.61 -9.13
CA ARG A 24 -20.85 -12.68 -8.07
C ARG A 24 -20.13 -13.10 -6.79
N LEU A 25 -19.03 -12.43 -6.46
CA LEU A 25 -18.47 -12.45 -5.11
C LEU A 25 -19.42 -11.65 -4.19
N GLY A 26 -20.11 -12.36 -3.31
CA GLY A 26 -21.09 -11.78 -2.38
C GLY A 26 -20.40 -11.10 -1.21
N ALA A 27 -20.44 -9.77 -1.17
CA ALA A 27 -20.12 -9.02 0.04
C ALA A 27 -21.25 -9.19 1.06
N ARG A 28 -21.00 -9.92 2.15
CA ARG A 28 -21.75 -9.74 3.40
C ARG A 28 -20.94 -8.76 4.24
N HIS A 29 -21.51 -7.60 4.57
CA HIS A 29 -21.40 -6.89 5.85
C HIS A 29 -22.37 -5.68 5.82
N GLY A 30 -23.12 -5.50 6.91
CA GLY A 30 -24.26 -4.58 6.99
C GLY A 30 -23.86 -3.11 6.95
N ALA A 31 -24.31 -2.41 5.90
CA ALA A 31 -24.16 -0.97 5.79
C ALA A 31 -25.18 -0.25 6.69
N ARG A 32 -24.73 0.30 7.82
CA ARG A 32 -25.40 1.45 8.44
C ARG A 32 -24.96 2.71 7.69
N LYS A 33 -25.93 3.46 7.18
CA LYS A 33 -25.73 4.71 6.43
C LYS A 33 -25.19 5.79 7.37
N CYS A 34 -24.00 6.31 7.09
CA CYS A 34 -23.50 7.58 7.64
C CYS A 34 -23.43 8.62 6.49
N PRO A 35 -23.72 9.91 6.72
CA PRO A 35 -24.03 10.86 5.67
C PRO A 35 -22.77 11.32 4.92
N ARG A 36 -22.87 11.32 3.59
CA ARG A 36 -21.90 11.87 2.65
C ARG A 36 -21.66 13.36 2.92
N LYS A 37 -20.48 13.72 3.43
CA LYS A 37 -19.84 15.03 3.20
C LYS A 37 -18.37 14.77 2.92
N GLY A 38 -17.87 15.32 1.80
CA GLY A 38 -16.49 15.15 1.34
C GLY A 38 -16.39 14.47 -0.04
N PHE A 39 -17.09 14.98 -1.04
CA PHE A 39 -16.93 14.52 -2.43
C PHE A 39 -17.03 15.72 -3.37
N LEU A 40 -15.94 16.48 -3.50
CA LEU A 40 -15.58 17.25 -4.71
C LEU A 40 -14.31 18.07 -4.45
N ARG A 41 -13.12 17.57 -4.83
CA ARG A 41 -11.97 18.40 -5.21
C ARG A 41 -11.02 17.62 -6.11
N LEU A 42 -11.30 17.61 -7.42
CA LEU A 42 -10.29 17.68 -8.47
C LEU A 42 -10.98 17.92 -9.83
N LEU A 43 -11.27 19.19 -10.13
CA LEU A 43 -11.68 19.63 -11.47
C LEU A 43 -10.98 20.97 -11.77
N TYR A 44 -10.42 21.05 -12.99
CA TYR A 44 -9.68 22.16 -13.64
C TYR A 44 -8.22 22.33 -13.18
N VAL A 45 -7.22 22.39 -14.08
CA VAL A 45 -7.07 23.28 -15.24
C VAL A 45 -6.49 22.57 -16.48
N ALA A 46 -7.06 22.85 -17.65
CA ALA A 46 -6.46 22.60 -18.96
C ALA A 46 -6.12 23.94 -19.62
N ALA A 47 -4.87 24.05 -20.12
CA ALA A 47 -4.49 24.66 -21.40
C ALA A 47 -3.02 25.11 -21.37
N VAL A 48 -2.14 24.44 -22.12
CA VAL A 48 -1.21 25.09 -23.08
C VAL A 48 -0.95 24.10 -24.22
N MET A 49 -1.30 24.52 -25.43
CA MET A 49 -0.93 23.88 -26.69
C MET A 49 0.50 24.28 -27.06
N PHE A 50 1.35 23.33 -27.44
CA PHE A 50 2.43 23.58 -28.38
C PHE A 50 2.62 22.39 -29.31
N SER A 51 2.52 22.69 -30.60
CA SER A 51 2.72 21.77 -31.72
C SER A 51 4.21 21.42 -31.85
N ILE A 52 4.55 20.13 -31.84
CA ILE A 52 5.79 19.61 -32.43
C ILE A 52 5.47 18.33 -33.22
N VAL A 53 5.93 18.29 -34.46
CA VAL A 53 5.75 17.25 -35.50
C VAL A 53 6.46 15.94 -35.11
N PRO A 54 5.94 14.74 -35.44
CA PRO A 54 6.52 13.48 -34.98
C PRO A 54 7.67 13.00 -35.88
N GLY A 55 8.86 12.85 -35.31
CA GLY A 55 9.86 11.91 -35.82
C GLY A 55 9.67 10.57 -35.11
N LYS A 56 9.40 9.48 -35.84
CA LYS A 56 9.37 8.11 -35.27
C LYS A 56 10.77 7.71 -34.81
N PRO A 57 11.02 7.43 -33.51
CA PRO A 57 12.17 6.64 -33.14
C PRO A 57 11.82 5.15 -33.21
N ALA A 58 12.76 4.36 -33.73
CA ALA A 58 12.66 2.91 -33.79
C ALA A 58 12.47 2.33 -32.37
N ARG A 59 11.51 1.41 -32.24
CA ARG A 59 11.19 0.68 -31.00
C ARG A 59 12.34 -0.29 -30.71
N ALA A 60 13.29 0.14 -29.88
CA ALA A 60 14.24 -0.77 -29.23
C ALA A 60 13.56 -1.37 -28.00
N THR A 61 13.21 -2.66 -28.07
CA THR A 61 12.85 -3.46 -26.90
C THR A 61 14.09 -3.65 -26.04
N VAL A 62 14.18 -2.88 -24.96
CA VAL A 62 15.16 -3.10 -23.90
C VAL A 62 14.50 -4.02 -22.87
N GLU A 63 14.89 -5.29 -22.84
CA GLU A 63 14.58 -6.17 -21.72
C GLU A 63 15.35 -5.69 -20.48
N HIS A 64 14.67 -4.99 -19.57
CA HIS A 64 15.22 -4.72 -18.25
C HIS A 64 15.10 -5.94 -17.35
N LYS A 65 16.18 -6.71 -17.28
CA LYS A 65 16.33 -7.86 -16.39
C LYS A 65 16.72 -7.36 -14.99
N LEU A 66 15.75 -7.17 -14.10
CA LEU A 66 16.00 -6.88 -12.68
C LEU A 66 15.63 -8.11 -11.84
N SER A 67 16.61 -8.67 -11.13
CA SER A 67 16.45 -9.82 -10.23
C SER A 67 16.89 -9.44 -8.81
N HIS A 68 15.96 -8.92 -8.02
CA HIS A 68 15.97 -8.88 -6.55
C HIS A 68 14.50 -8.98 -6.12
N GLY A 69 14.10 -10.08 -5.45
CA GLY A 69 12.70 -10.38 -5.06
C GLY A 69 11.72 -10.27 -6.24
N SER A 70 11.38 -11.38 -6.90
CA SER A 70 10.61 -11.32 -8.16
C SER A 70 9.32 -10.53 -7.98
N ALA A 71 9.21 -9.38 -8.65
CA ALA A 71 8.00 -8.59 -8.69
C ALA A 71 6.81 -9.49 -9.10
N PRO A 72 5.62 -9.27 -8.52
CA PRO A 72 4.45 -10.06 -8.88
C PRO A 72 4.16 -10.01 -10.38
N SER A 73 3.71 -11.13 -10.92
CA SER A 73 3.15 -11.13 -12.28
C SER A 73 1.77 -10.50 -12.24
N LEU A 74 1.48 -9.58 -13.16
CA LEU A 74 0.20 -8.87 -13.19
C LEU A 74 -0.74 -9.44 -14.26
N ARG A 75 -1.96 -9.82 -13.86
CA ARG A 75 -3.07 -10.16 -14.74
C ARG A 75 -4.13 -9.07 -14.65
N ILE A 76 -4.15 -8.19 -15.65
CA ILE A 76 -5.07 -7.05 -15.69
C ILE A 76 -6.36 -7.47 -16.40
N SER A 77 -7.51 -7.18 -15.78
CA SER A 77 -8.82 -7.39 -16.38
C SER A 77 -8.96 -6.54 -17.65
N PRO A 78 -9.57 -7.01 -18.75
CA PRO A 78 -9.57 -6.28 -20.02
C PRO A 78 -10.49 -5.05 -20.04
N GLU A 79 -11.46 -4.96 -19.12
CA GLU A 79 -12.55 -3.98 -19.19
C GLU A 79 -12.50 -2.94 -18.06
N GLY A 80 -13.11 -1.78 -18.32
CA GLY A 80 -13.37 -0.74 -17.31
C GLY A 80 -12.38 0.42 -17.25
N TRP A 81 -11.27 0.35 -17.99
CA TRP A 81 -10.20 1.34 -17.91
C TRP A 81 -10.41 2.60 -18.77
N GLY A 82 -11.54 2.70 -19.48
CA GLY A 82 -11.83 3.80 -20.41
C GLY A 82 -10.87 3.80 -21.60
N GLU A 83 -10.20 4.92 -21.83
CA GLU A 83 -9.25 5.11 -22.95
C GLU A 83 -7.85 4.57 -22.66
N THR A 84 -7.66 3.95 -21.50
CA THR A 84 -6.36 3.44 -21.06
C THR A 84 -5.96 2.20 -21.86
N SER A 85 -4.82 2.25 -22.53
CA SER A 85 -4.21 1.06 -23.15
C SER A 85 -3.81 0.04 -22.07
N LEU A 86 -4.15 -1.23 -22.27
CA LEU A 86 -3.77 -2.31 -21.33
C LEU A 86 -2.26 -2.54 -21.30
N ASP A 87 -1.58 -2.37 -22.43
CA ASP A 87 -0.11 -2.49 -22.49
C ASP A 87 0.57 -1.37 -21.70
N ASP A 88 0.07 -0.14 -21.85
CA ASP A 88 0.59 1.02 -21.10
C ASP A 88 0.28 0.89 -19.60
N LEU A 89 -0.94 0.46 -19.27
CA LEU A 89 -1.32 0.18 -17.88
C LEU A 89 -0.40 -0.87 -17.27
N LYS A 90 -0.11 -1.96 -18.00
CA LYS A 90 0.83 -2.99 -17.55
C LYS A 90 2.22 -2.41 -17.28
N LEU A 91 2.76 -1.60 -18.19
CA LEU A 91 4.07 -0.95 -18.00
C LEU A 91 4.11 -0.07 -16.74
N VAL A 92 3.05 0.70 -16.49
CA VAL A 92 2.95 1.56 -15.30
C VAL A 92 2.87 0.74 -14.01
N LEU A 93 2.01 -0.28 -13.96
CA LEU A 93 1.86 -1.11 -12.76
C LEU A 93 3.09 -1.99 -12.50
N ASP A 94 3.73 -2.51 -13.55
CA ASP A 94 5.00 -3.24 -13.44
C ASP A 94 6.11 -2.32 -12.89
N ALA A 95 6.15 -1.05 -13.28
CA ALA A 95 7.11 -0.08 -12.74
C ALA A 95 6.91 0.19 -11.24
N VAL A 96 5.66 0.29 -10.78
CA VAL A 96 5.34 0.38 -9.35
C VAL A 96 5.77 -0.88 -8.61
N ALA A 97 5.45 -2.06 -9.14
CA ALA A 97 5.82 -3.33 -8.54
C ALA A 97 7.36 -3.50 -8.48
N ALA A 98 8.08 -3.08 -9.52
CA ALA A 98 9.54 -3.11 -9.56
C ALA A 98 10.20 -2.13 -8.56
N GLU A 99 9.53 -1.03 -8.21
CA GLU A 99 9.98 -0.14 -7.15
C GLU A 99 9.73 -0.77 -5.77
N LEU A 100 8.55 -1.34 -5.50
CA LEU A 100 8.24 -1.83 -4.15
C LEU A 100 8.78 -3.23 -3.84
N ALA A 101 8.63 -4.21 -4.74
CA ALA A 101 8.88 -5.63 -4.47
C ALA A 101 10.28 -5.95 -3.90
N PRO A 102 11.38 -5.33 -4.36
CA PRO A 102 12.71 -5.65 -3.83
C PRO A 102 12.87 -5.40 -2.33
N ARG A 103 12.02 -4.55 -1.72
CA ARG A 103 12.04 -4.24 -0.29
C ARG A 103 11.39 -5.33 0.57
N PHE A 104 10.69 -6.29 -0.05
CA PHE A 104 9.91 -7.33 0.63
C PHE A 104 10.35 -8.75 0.28
N PRO A 105 11.63 -9.11 0.49
CA PRO A 105 12.18 -10.39 0.01
C PRO A 105 11.50 -11.63 0.62
N GLN A 106 10.84 -11.49 1.78
CA GLN A 106 10.17 -12.59 2.49
C GLN A 106 8.73 -12.82 2.04
N ARG A 107 8.14 -11.91 1.25
CA ARG A 107 6.71 -11.96 0.87
C ARG A 107 6.55 -12.10 -0.64
N GLN A 108 6.36 -13.32 -1.10
CA GLN A 108 6.11 -13.62 -2.51
C GLN A 108 4.62 -13.60 -2.80
N LEU A 109 4.19 -12.69 -3.67
CA LEU A 109 2.76 -12.50 -4.00
C LEU A 109 2.27 -13.35 -5.17
N GLY A 110 3.18 -13.96 -5.96
CA GLY A 110 2.83 -14.75 -7.14
C GLY A 110 2.19 -13.91 -8.24
N THR A 111 1.00 -14.30 -8.71
CA THR A 111 0.20 -13.52 -9.67
C THR A 111 -0.80 -12.64 -8.94
N LEU A 112 -0.88 -11.38 -9.35
CA LEU A 112 -1.87 -10.41 -8.89
C LEU A 112 -2.89 -10.15 -9.98
N ARG A 113 -4.17 -10.28 -9.64
CA ARG A 113 -5.26 -9.88 -10.51
C ARG A 113 -5.61 -8.42 -10.24
N VAL A 114 -5.49 -7.57 -11.26
CA VAL A 114 -5.85 -6.15 -11.17
C VAL A 114 -7.15 -5.91 -11.92
N VAL A 115 -8.16 -5.38 -11.23
CA VAL A 115 -9.50 -5.16 -11.76
C VAL A 115 -9.92 -3.70 -11.63
N TYR A 116 -10.77 -3.26 -12.55
CA TYR A 116 -11.43 -1.97 -12.43
C TYR A 116 -12.67 -2.07 -11.50
N GLY A 117 -12.99 -0.97 -10.80
CA GLY A 117 -14.34 -0.76 -10.27
C GLY A 117 -14.60 0.65 -9.78
N GLU A 118 -15.89 1.03 -9.73
CA GLU A 118 -16.35 2.39 -9.36
C GLU A 118 -16.23 2.70 -7.84
N GLY A 119 -15.92 1.70 -7.02
CA GLY A 119 -15.58 1.89 -5.60
C GLY A 119 -14.16 2.45 -5.42
N GLY A 120 -13.81 2.84 -4.19
CA GLY A 120 -12.42 3.19 -3.87
C GLY A 120 -11.44 2.05 -4.19
N PRO A 121 -10.14 2.34 -4.38
CA PRO A 121 -9.13 1.30 -4.51
C PRO A 121 -9.15 0.37 -3.29
N MET A 122 -8.84 -0.91 -3.51
CA MET A 122 -8.96 -1.94 -2.49
C MET A 122 -8.17 -3.20 -2.84
N ALA A 123 -7.32 -3.66 -1.93
CA ALA A 123 -6.86 -5.05 -1.85
C ALA A 123 -7.94 -5.91 -1.19
N PHE A 124 -8.39 -6.97 -1.87
CA PHE A 124 -9.36 -7.90 -1.30
C PHE A 124 -8.66 -8.94 -0.41
N TYR A 125 -9.24 -9.18 0.78
CA TYR A 125 -8.83 -10.28 1.66
C TYR A 125 -8.98 -11.64 0.97
N ASP A 126 -10.12 -11.85 0.30
CA ASP A 126 -10.38 -13.07 -0.45
C ASP A 126 -9.54 -13.10 -1.73
N LYS A 127 -8.90 -14.24 -1.96
CA LYS A 127 -8.23 -14.53 -3.23
C LYS A 127 -9.26 -14.88 -4.30
N SER A 128 -8.88 -14.70 -5.56
CA SER A 128 -9.68 -15.17 -6.69
C SER A 128 -9.79 -16.70 -6.69
N ALA A 129 -10.67 -17.26 -7.54
CA ALA A 129 -10.80 -18.70 -7.71
C ALA A 129 -9.49 -19.39 -8.14
N ASP A 130 -8.60 -18.65 -8.79
CA ASP A 130 -7.27 -19.13 -9.22
C ASP A 130 -6.24 -19.10 -8.08
N GLY A 131 -6.61 -18.59 -6.89
CA GLY A 131 -5.70 -18.38 -5.77
C GLY A 131 -4.88 -17.08 -5.86
N ASP A 132 -5.15 -16.21 -6.83
CA ASP A 132 -4.47 -14.91 -6.98
C ASP A 132 -5.03 -13.87 -6.00
N TYR A 133 -4.18 -13.01 -5.42
CA TYR A 133 -4.65 -11.80 -4.76
C TYR A 133 -5.33 -10.87 -5.77
N VAL A 134 -6.33 -10.12 -5.33
CA VAL A 134 -7.08 -9.20 -6.18
C VAL A 134 -6.92 -7.77 -5.67
N ILE A 135 -6.52 -6.86 -6.56
CA ILE A 135 -6.52 -5.42 -6.32
C ILE A 135 -7.56 -4.78 -7.25
N ARG A 136 -8.49 -4.01 -6.68
CA ARG A 136 -9.36 -3.10 -7.41
C ARG A 136 -8.73 -1.71 -7.46
N LEU A 137 -8.73 -1.10 -8.64
CA LEU A 137 -8.41 0.30 -8.85
C LEU A 137 -9.62 1.03 -9.45
N SER A 138 -9.70 2.33 -9.21
CA SER A 138 -10.72 3.21 -9.80
C SER A 138 -10.16 4.21 -10.80
N ALA A 139 -8.83 4.34 -10.87
CA ALA A 139 -8.14 5.11 -11.89
C ALA A 139 -8.51 4.61 -13.31
N ARG A 140 -8.67 5.56 -14.24
CA ARG A 140 -9.04 5.31 -15.64
C ARG A 140 -8.59 6.49 -16.53
N HIS A 141 -8.78 6.35 -17.85
CA HIS A 141 -8.44 7.37 -18.86
C HIS A 141 -6.98 7.85 -18.78
N SER A 142 -6.04 6.91 -18.68
CA SER A 142 -4.60 7.21 -18.74
C SER A 142 -4.13 8.22 -17.67
N ARG A 143 -4.85 8.31 -16.55
CA ARG A 143 -4.44 9.09 -15.36
C ARG A 143 -3.35 8.34 -14.61
N TRP A 144 -2.16 8.20 -15.21
CA TRP A 144 -1.06 7.37 -14.71
C TRP A 144 -0.64 7.72 -13.29
N HIS A 145 -0.66 9.00 -12.91
CA HIS A 145 -0.42 9.43 -11.53
C HIS A 145 -1.41 8.81 -10.52
N GLN A 146 -2.69 8.66 -10.89
CA GLN A 146 -3.68 7.97 -10.04
C GLN A 146 -3.43 6.46 -10.01
N PHE A 147 -3.04 5.84 -11.12
CA PHE A 147 -2.67 4.42 -11.14
C PHE A 147 -1.47 4.15 -10.24
N VAL A 148 -0.41 4.96 -10.35
CA VAL A 148 0.79 4.86 -9.49
C VAL A 148 0.39 4.99 -8.02
N TYR A 149 -0.34 6.04 -7.65
CA TYR A 149 -0.71 6.28 -6.26
C TYR A 149 -1.63 5.19 -5.69
N GLN A 150 -2.73 4.85 -6.38
CA GLN A 150 -3.69 3.85 -5.90
C GLN A 150 -3.06 2.45 -5.83
N PHE A 151 -2.34 2.03 -6.87
CA PHE A 151 -1.74 0.70 -6.88
C PHE A 151 -0.63 0.57 -5.83
N SER A 152 0.16 1.62 -5.59
CA SER A 152 1.17 1.60 -4.51
C SER A 152 0.54 1.39 -3.14
N HIS A 153 -0.60 2.05 -2.86
CA HIS A 153 -1.33 1.89 -1.59
C HIS A 153 -1.83 0.47 -1.40
N GLU A 154 -2.54 -0.08 -2.39
CA GLU A 154 -3.12 -1.42 -2.28
C GLU A 154 -2.06 -2.53 -2.33
N LEU A 155 -0.97 -2.32 -3.09
CA LEU A 155 0.15 -3.26 -3.10
C LEU A 155 0.87 -3.27 -1.73
N CYS A 156 0.94 -2.12 -1.04
CA CYS A 156 1.48 -2.06 0.32
C CYS A 156 0.68 -2.92 1.30
N HIS A 157 -0.66 -2.94 1.21
CA HIS A 157 -1.50 -3.83 2.01
C HIS A 157 -1.12 -5.30 1.81
N LEU A 158 -0.90 -5.75 0.56
CA LEU A 158 -0.49 -7.13 0.30
C LEU A 158 0.87 -7.47 0.93
N TYR A 159 1.79 -6.50 0.96
CA TYR A 159 3.11 -6.65 1.58
C TYR A 159 3.08 -6.57 3.11
N SER A 160 2.10 -5.91 3.72
CA SER A 160 1.95 -5.78 5.18
C SER A 160 1.30 -7.00 5.86
N ASN A 161 1.19 -8.13 5.15
CA ASN A 161 0.45 -9.31 5.58
C ASN A 161 -0.98 -8.98 6.06
N PHE A 162 -1.65 -8.02 5.42
CA PHE A 162 -3.00 -7.59 5.80
C PHE A 162 -4.00 -8.75 5.93
N ASP A 163 -3.79 -9.84 5.18
CA ASP A 163 -4.61 -11.05 5.13
C ASP A 163 -4.27 -12.08 6.22
N ASN A 164 -3.18 -11.88 6.97
CA ASN A 164 -2.75 -12.77 8.04
C ASN A 164 -3.37 -12.33 9.38
N LYS A 165 -4.68 -12.49 9.53
CA LYS A 165 -5.41 -12.09 10.74
C LYS A 165 -6.38 -13.17 11.19
N HIS A 166 -6.32 -13.53 12.47
CA HIS A 166 -7.27 -14.46 13.06
C HIS A 166 -8.50 -13.75 13.62
N ALA A 167 -9.66 -14.37 13.44
CA ALA A 167 -10.88 -13.95 14.10
C ALA A 167 -10.84 -14.38 15.57
N ARG A 168 -10.91 -13.42 16.50
CA ARG A 168 -11.18 -13.69 17.91
C ARG A 168 -12.67 -13.56 18.15
N HIS A 169 -13.28 -14.59 18.75
CA HIS A 169 -14.73 -14.64 18.99
C HIS A 169 -15.59 -14.43 17.73
N GLY A 170 -15.08 -14.81 16.56
CA GLY A 170 -15.78 -14.67 15.28
C GLY A 170 -15.62 -13.31 14.59
N GLU A 171 -14.82 -12.40 15.15
CA GLU A 171 -14.53 -11.08 14.56
C GLU A 171 -13.01 -10.89 14.38
N ILE A 172 -12.61 -10.36 13.23
CA ILE A 172 -11.22 -9.94 13.01
C ILE A 172 -11.01 -8.62 13.77
N GLY A 173 -9.89 -8.49 14.50
CA GLY A 173 -9.54 -7.23 15.15
C GLY A 173 -9.26 -6.13 14.11
N HIS A 174 -9.95 -5.00 14.22
CA HIS A 174 -9.81 -3.87 13.29
C HIS A 174 -9.22 -2.60 13.95
N SER A 175 -8.96 -2.63 15.26
CA SER A 175 -8.54 -1.45 16.04
C SER A 175 -7.21 -0.85 15.60
N ASN A 176 -6.33 -1.62 14.96
CA ASN A 176 -5.04 -1.12 14.43
C ASN A 176 -5.06 -0.87 12.93
N GLN A 177 -6.19 -1.12 12.24
CA GLN A 177 -6.26 -0.99 10.78
C GLN A 177 -6.07 0.45 10.31
N TRP A 178 -6.41 1.45 11.13
CA TRP A 178 -6.11 2.86 10.83
C TRP A 178 -4.60 3.12 10.67
N PHE A 179 -3.77 2.38 11.39
CA PHE A 179 -2.32 2.51 11.29
C PHE A 179 -1.82 1.85 10.02
N GLU A 180 -2.38 0.69 9.63
CA GLU A 180 -2.11 0.05 8.34
C GLU A 180 -2.44 0.98 7.17
N GLU A 181 -3.59 1.66 7.20
CA GLU A 181 -3.94 2.66 6.19
C GLU A 181 -2.95 3.84 6.16
N SER A 182 -2.47 4.28 7.32
CA SER A 182 -1.48 5.36 7.43
C SER A 182 -0.11 4.94 6.87
N VAL A 183 0.29 3.69 7.10
CA VAL A 183 1.53 3.11 6.57
C VAL A 183 1.44 2.98 5.05
N CYS A 184 0.32 2.47 4.53
CA CYS A 184 0.10 2.32 3.09
C CYS A 184 0.05 3.67 2.37
N GLU A 185 -0.53 4.69 2.99
CA GLU A 185 -0.51 6.07 2.48
C GLU A 185 0.93 6.62 2.40
N ALA A 186 1.74 6.42 3.45
CA ALA A 186 3.13 6.84 3.45
C ALA A 186 3.97 6.09 2.40
N ALA A 187 3.74 4.78 2.23
CA ALA A 187 4.38 3.97 1.20
C ALA A 187 3.96 4.39 -0.22
N ALA A 188 2.71 4.78 -0.41
CA ALA A 188 2.22 5.31 -1.69
C ALA A 188 2.91 6.64 -2.04
N LEU A 189 3.01 7.58 -1.09
CA LEU A 189 3.72 8.85 -1.30
C LEU A 189 5.22 8.63 -1.59
N TYR A 190 5.86 7.75 -0.82
CA TYR A 190 7.24 7.33 -1.06
C TYR A 190 7.41 6.84 -2.50
N THR A 191 6.54 5.92 -2.94
CA THR A 191 6.62 5.32 -4.28
C THR A 191 6.40 6.36 -5.38
N VAL A 192 5.40 7.24 -5.23
CA VAL A 192 5.16 8.34 -6.18
C VAL A 192 6.39 9.21 -6.31
N ARG A 193 7.06 9.59 -5.20
CA ARG A 193 8.27 10.43 -5.24
C ARG A 193 9.46 9.72 -5.87
N ARG A 194 9.67 8.43 -5.55
CA ARG A 194 10.73 7.61 -6.16
C ARG A 194 10.55 7.47 -7.67
N LEU A 195 9.33 7.19 -8.12
CA LEU A 195 9.04 7.11 -9.55
C LEU A 195 9.08 8.49 -10.22
N ALA A 196 8.70 9.56 -9.53
CA ALA A 196 8.84 10.93 -10.03
C ALA A 196 10.30 11.29 -10.34
N GLU A 197 11.23 10.91 -9.47
CA GLU A 197 12.67 11.06 -9.70
C GLU A 197 13.15 10.16 -10.84
N ARG A 198 12.82 8.87 -10.79
CA ARG A 198 13.31 7.87 -11.74
C ARG A 198 12.83 8.13 -13.17
N TRP A 199 11.57 8.53 -13.35
CA TRP A 199 10.96 8.70 -14.67
C TRP A 199 11.43 9.98 -15.39
N GLU A 200 12.23 10.83 -14.75
CA GLU A 200 12.92 11.93 -15.45
C GLU A 200 13.98 11.40 -16.43
N THR A 201 14.66 10.30 -16.06
CA THR A 201 15.76 9.74 -16.85
C THR A 201 15.46 8.34 -17.37
N GLU A 202 14.63 7.58 -16.67
CA GLU A 202 14.28 6.19 -16.96
C GLU A 202 12.76 5.95 -16.83
N PRO A 203 11.94 6.55 -17.71
CA PRO A 203 10.52 6.21 -17.77
C PRO A 203 10.34 4.75 -18.23
N PRO A 204 9.24 4.08 -17.86
CA PRO A 204 9.03 2.65 -18.18
C PRO A 204 8.90 2.38 -19.69
N ALA A 205 8.59 3.41 -20.49
CA ALA A 205 8.66 3.40 -21.93
C ALA A 205 8.69 4.85 -22.49
N PRO A 206 9.11 5.07 -23.75
CA PRO A 206 9.31 6.41 -24.32
C PRO A 206 8.09 7.34 -24.26
N GLN A 207 6.87 6.79 -24.35
CA GLN A 207 5.62 7.55 -24.27
C GLN A 207 5.36 8.18 -22.89
N PHE A 208 6.08 7.75 -21.85
CA PHE A 208 6.01 8.32 -20.50
C PHE A 208 7.13 9.33 -20.22
N ALA A 209 7.95 9.69 -21.22
CA ALA A 209 8.96 10.72 -21.07
C ALA A 209 8.34 12.05 -20.58
N GLY A 210 8.95 12.65 -19.55
CA GLY A 210 8.45 13.87 -18.90
C GLY A 210 7.30 13.65 -17.91
N TYR A 211 6.75 12.44 -17.79
CA TYR A 211 5.66 12.17 -16.84
C TYR A 211 6.13 12.20 -15.37
N GLY A 212 7.45 12.09 -15.11
CA GLY A 212 8.05 12.29 -13.78
C GLY A 212 7.63 13.62 -13.14
N ALA A 213 7.55 14.71 -13.92
CA ALA A 213 7.06 16.00 -13.45
C ALA A 213 5.59 15.96 -12.99
N THR A 214 4.74 15.15 -13.63
CA THR A 214 3.34 14.97 -13.21
C THR A 214 3.24 14.21 -11.90
N LEU A 215 4.09 13.19 -11.70
CA LEU A 215 4.16 12.46 -10.43
C LEU A 215 4.68 13.35 -9.31
N ARG A 216 5.69 14.19 -9.58
CA ARG A 216 6.20 15.18 -8.63
C ARG A 216 5.10 16.18 -8.24
N ALA A 217 4.37 16.72 -9.22
CA ALA A 217 3.27 17.64 -8.97
C ALA A 217 2.14 17.00 -8.13
N LEU A 218 1.84 15.71 -8.34
CA LEU A 218 0.90 14.99 -7.48
C LEU A 218 1.42 14.89 -6.04
N ALA A 219 2.68 14.47 -5.86
CA ALA A 219 3.27 14.35 -4.53
C ALA A 219 3.28 15.71 -3.81
N ASP A 220 3.70 16.78 -4.49
CA ASP A 220 3.70 18.13 -3.93
C ASP A 220 2.29 18.59 -3.58
N TYR A 221 1.30 18.33 -4.43
CA TYR A 221 -0.10 18.64 -4.14
C TYR A 221 -0.57 17.95 -2.85
N LEU A 222 -0.41 16.62 -2.77
CA LEU A 222 -0.84 15.84 -1.61
C LEU A 222 -0.10 16.29 -0.34
N LEU A 223 1.21 16.45 -0.40
CA LEU A 223 2.03 16.84 0.75
C LEU A 223 1.77 18.26 1.23
N ASN A 224 1.24 19.15 0.39
CA ASN A 224 0.89 20.52 0.78
C ASN A 224 -0.56 20.68 1.25
N GLU A 225 -1.37 19.61 1.25
CA GLU A 225 -2.74 19.68 1.76
C GLU A 225 -2.74 20.05 3.27
N PRO A 226 -3.43 21.14 3.69
CA PRO A 226 -3.29 21.69 5.03
C PRO A 226 -3.60 20.72 6.18
N HIS A 227 -4.54 19.79 6.00
CA HIS A 227 -4.94 18.85 7.06
C HIS A 227 -3.83 17.87 7.43
N ARG A 228 -2.86 17.62 6.54
CA ARG A 228 -1.72 16.72 6.80
C ARG A 228 -0.68 17.29 7.75
N HIS A 229 -0.77 18.58 8.05
CA HIS A 229 0.21 19.31 8.85
C HIS A 229 -0.34 19.61 10.24
N LEU A 230 0.35 19.07 11.24
CA LEU A 230 0.17 19.51 12.62
C LEU A 230 0.78 20.90 12.79
N SER A 231 0.22 21.70 13.70
CA SER A 231 0.86 22.94 14.12
C SER A 231 2.25 22.64 14.71
N SER A 232 3.17 23.60 14.62
CA SER A 232 4.52 23.46 15.19
C SER A 232 4.53 23.17 16.70
N SER A 233 3.46 23.53 17.40
CA SER A 233 3.25 23.27 18.83
C SER A 233 2.65 21.90 19.16
N THR A 234 2.19 21.13 18.17
CA THR A 234 1.48 19.87 18.38
C THR A 234 2.35 18.70 17.95
N SER A 235 2.69 17.81 18.89
CA SER A 235 3.40 16.56 18.55
C SER A 235 2.41 15.51 18.05
N LEU A 236 2.91 14.53 17.27
CA LEU A 236 2.06 13.42 16.84
C LEU A 236 1.55 12.63 18.05
N ALA A 237 2.38 12.43 19.08
CA ALA A 237 1.97 11.78 20.32
C ALA A 237 0.78 12.47 21.01
N SER A 238 0.79 13.81 21.13
CA SER A 238 -0.34 14.53 21.75
C SER A 238 -1.58 14.53 20.86
N TRP A 239 -1.40 14.70 19.54
CA TRP A 239 -2.49 14.60 18.59
C TRP A 239 -3.12 13.20 18.60
N PHE A 240 -2.31 12.14 18.62
CA PHE A 240 -2.78 10.76 18.62
C PHE A 240 -3.61 10.45 19.86
N ARG A 241 -3.15 10.84 21.06
CA ARG A 241 -3.95 10.66 22.30
C ARG A 241 -5.35 11.27 22.22
N SER A 242 -5.50 12.40 21.52
CA SER A 242 -6.80 13.04 21.33
C SER A 242 -7.66 12.42 20.22
N ASN A 243 -7.07 11.60 19.34
CA ASN A 243 -7.74 11.02 18.17
C ASN A 243 -7.83 9.49 18.19
N GLN A 244 -7.17 8.82 19.14
CA GLN A 244 -7.00 7.37 19.20
C GLN A 244 -8.33 6.64 19.17
N SER A 245 -9.29 7.03 20.01
CA SER A 245 -10.60 6.35 20.07
C SER A 245 -11.33 6.38 18.73
N GLU A 246 -11.30 7.49 18.01
CA GLU A 246 -11.96 7.60 16.70
C GLU A 246 -11.22 6.79 15.63
N LEU A 247 -9.89 6.76 15.68
CA LEU A 247 -9.05 5.97 14.77
C LEU A 247 -9.28 4.46 14.98
N GLU A 248 -9.37 4.01 16.22
CA GLU A 248 -9.66 2.61 16.57
C GLU A 248 -11.08 2.18 16.20
N GLU A 249 -12.06 3.10 16.28
CA GLU A 249 -13.46 2.83 15.88
C GLU A 249 -13.65 2.84 14.36
N SER A 250 -12.96 3.75 13.67
CA SER A 250 -13.12 3.96 12.22
C SER A 250 -11.76 4.04 11.53
N PRO A 251 -11.29 2.94 10.89
CA PRO A 251 -9.95 2.91 10.31
C PRO A 251 -9.77 3.80 9.07
N TYR A 252 -10.88 4.22 8.44
CA TYR A 252 -10.90 4.94 7.17
C TYR A 252 -11.02 6.46 7.32
N LEU A 253 -10.61 7.03 8.46
CA LEU A 253 -10.54 8.48 8.68
C LEU A 253 -9.37 9.09 7.90
N ARG A 254 -9.51 9.16 6.58
CA ARG A 254 -8.47 9.55 5.60
C ARG A 254 -7.65 10.76 6.05
N ASP A 255 -8.28 11.88 6.39
CA ASP A 255 -7.58 13.09 6.83
C ASP A 255 -6.66 12.82 8.03
N LYS A 256 -7.08 11.97 8.97
CA LYS A 256 -6.29 11.58 10.15
C LYS A 256 -5.20 10.57 9.79
N ASN A 257 -5.48 9.60 8.92
CA ASN A 257 -4.46 8.66 8.45
C ASN A 257 -3.32 9.41 7.72
N GLU A 258 -3.68 10.43 6.93
CA GLU A 258 -2.75 11.24 6.15
C GLU A 258 -1.85 12.13 7.02
N VAL A 259 -2.33 12.59 8.19
CA VAL A 259 -1.47 13.24 9.21
C VAL A 259 -0.37 12.29 9.67
N VAL A 260 -0.72 11.06 10.03
CA VAL A 260 0.24 10.06 10.51
C VAL A 260 1.21 9.67 9.39
N ALA A 261 0.70 9.44 8.18
CA ALA A 261 1.49 9.12 7.00
C ALA A 261 2.55 10.20 6.70
N ASN A 262 2.16 11.48 6.77
CA ASN A 262 3.06 12.61 6.55
C ASN A 262 4.20 12.67 7.58
N ARG A 263 3.99 12.16 8.80
CA ARG A 263 5.05 12.05 9.83
C ARG A 263 5.96 10.84 9.64
N MET A 264 5.46 9.76 9.03
CA MET A 264 6.25 8.56 8.74
C MET A 264 7.08 8.69 7.46
N LEU A 265 6.59 9.41 6.45
CA LEU A 265 7.23 9.52 5.15
C LEU A 265 8.74 9.88 5.22
N PRO A 266 9.19 10.88 6.01
CA PRO A 266 10.62 11.18 6.11
C PRO A 266 11.47 10.01 6.62
N LEU A 267 10.91 9.14 7.46
CA LEU A 267 11.62 7.95 7.97
C LEU A 267 11.79 6.89 6.86
N PHE A 268 10.79 6.77 5.98
CA PHE A 268 10.85 5.89 4.80
C PHE A 268 11.80 6.43 3.72
N GLU A 269 11.87 7.76 3.54
CA GLU A 269 12.74 8.39 2.55
C GLU A 269 14.22 8.36 2.93
N GLN A 270 14.54 8.48 4.22
CA GLN A 270 15.93 8.50 4.71
C GLN A 270 16.62 7.13 4.66
N ASN A 271 15.85 6.04 4.65
CA ASN A 271 16.39 4.69 4.65
C ASN A 271 15.56 3.75 3.75
N PRO A 272 16.09 3.29 2.61
CA PRO A 272 15.39 2.35 1.73
C PRO A 272 14.94 1.06 2.43
N GLU A 273 15.67 0.59 3.45
CA GLU A 273 15.30 -0.59 4.25
C GLU A 273 14.07 -0.36 5.13
N ALA A 274 13.70 0.90 5.37
CA ALA A 274 12.56 1.24 6.23
C ALA A 274 11.23 0.85 5.62
N VAL A 275 11.09 0.95 4.30
CA VAL A 275 9.90 0.45 3.60
C VAL A 275 9.79 -1.07 3.75
N GLY A 276 10.93 -1.78 3.78
CA GLY A 276 10.95 -3.23 3.99
C GLY A 276 10.44 -3.68 5.36
N ALA A 277 10.52 -2.82 6.38
CA ALA A 277 9.97 -3.11 7.71
C ALA A 277 8.45 -3.34 7.68
N ILE A 278 7.73 -2.74 6.72
CA ILE A 278 6.27 -2.94 6.53
C ILE A 278 5.95 -4.43 6.35
N GLY A 279 6.86 -5.21 5.76
CA GLY A 279 6.71 -6.66 5.56
C GLY A 279 6.60 -7.50 6.83
N TYR A 280 6.84 -6.89 7.98
CA TYR A 280 6.77 -7.50 9.31
C TYR A 280 5.56 -7.03 10.13
N LEU A 281 4.68 -6.19 9.56
CA LEU A 281 3.36 -5.97 10.12
C LEU A 281 2.52 -7.24 9.99
N ASN A 282 1.58 -7.42 10.91
CA ASN A 282 0.69 -8.59 10.99
C ASN A 282 1.45 -9.93 10.82
N HIS A 283 2.63 -10.04 11.45
CA HIS A 283 3.47 -11.23 11.32
C HIS A 283 2.85 -12.42 12.06
N ASP A 284 2.28 -12.17 13.24
CA ASP A 284 1.48 -13.13 13.98
C ASP A 284 -0.02 -12.84 13.71
N PRO A 285 -0.84 -13.85 13.36
CA PRO A 285 -2.27 -13.67 13.15
C PRO A 285 -3.04 -13.04 14.33
N GLU A 286 -2.50 -13.14 15.54
CA GLU A 286 -3.07 -12.58 16.76
C GLU A 286 -2.76 -11.09 16.95
N ASP A 287 -1.84 -10.52 16.15
CA ASP A 287 -1.42 -9.12 16.24
C ASP A 287 -2.58 -8.15 16.06
N ALA A 288 -3.53 -8.48 15.17
CA ALA A 288 -4.71 -7.66 14.91
C ALA A 288 -5.58 -7.41 16.16
N GLY A 289 -5.53 -8.31 17.15
CA GLY A 289 -6.27 -8.20 18.40
C GLY A 289 -5.52 -7.51 19.54
N ARG A 290 -4.28 -7.07 19.31
CA ARG A 290 -3.46 -6.35 20.32
C ARG A 290 -3.93 -4.90 20.46
N ASN A 291 -3.74 -4.31 21.64
CA ASN A 291 -3.78 -2.84 21.74
C ASN A 291 -2.62 -2.25 20.92
N PHE A 292 -2.73 -0.96 20.58
CA PHE A 292 -1.80 -0.32 19.65
C PHE A 292 -0.33 -0.36 20.11
N GLU A 293 -0.05 -0.22 21.41
CA GLU A 293 1.31 -0.27 21.94
C GLU A 293 1.94 -1.67 21.78
N ASP A 294 1.18 -2.70 22.13
CA ASP A 294 1.61 -4.10 21.96
C ASP A 294 1.74 -4.48 20.48
N TYR A 295 0.88 -3.93 19.62
CA TYR A 295 0.96 -4.11 18.16
C TYR A 295 2.27 -3.53 17.60
N LEU A 296 2.63 -2.32 18.00
CA LEU A 296 3.89 -1.68 17.61
C LEU A 296 5.11 -2.45 18.15
N ARG A 297 5.04 -2.97 19.38
CA ARG A 297 6.11 -3.79 19.96
C ARG A 297 6.29 -5.09 19.19
N ALA A 298 5.20 -5.79 18.87
CA ALA A 298 5.22 -7.02 18.08
C ALA A 298 5.83 -6.77 16.69
N TRP A 299 5.46 -5.68 16.02
CA TRP A 299 6.06 -5.28 14.75
C TRP A 299 7.58 -5.11 14.84
N LYS A 300 8.06 -4.38 15.86
CA LYS A 300 9.50 -4.19 16.09
C LYS A 300 10.21 -5.51 16.35
N GLU A 301 9.62 -6.40 17.15
CA GLU A 301 10.22 -7.69 17.50
C GLU A 301 10.35 -8.62 16.29
N ALA A 302 9.34 -8.62 15.41
CA ALA A 302 9.33 -9.37 14.16
C ALA A 302 10.39 -8.89 13.15
N CYS A 303 10.74 -7.59 13.18
CA CYS A 303 11.76 -7.05 12.28
C CYS A 303 13.18 -7.61 12.56
N PRO A 304 13.99 -7.81 11.49
CA PRO A 304 15.41 -8.11 11.62
C PRO A 304 16.17 -6.94 12.25
N PRO A 305 17.34 -7.17 12.88
CA PRO A 305 18.09 -6.13 13.59
C PRO A 305 18.33 -4.85 12.77
N THR A 306 18.56 -4.96 11.46
CA THR A 306 18.80 -3.84 10.54
C THR A 306 17.59 -2.90 10.39
N GLN A 307 16.38 -3.39 10.63
CA GLN A 307 15.13 -2.63 10.45
C GLN A 307 14.50 -2.19 11.79
N ARG A 308 14.91 -2.77 12.92
CA ARG A 308 14.38 -2.40 14.26
C ARG A 308 14.57 -0.93 14.61
N GLY A 309 15.67 -0.33 14.15
CA GLY A 309 15.99 1.07 14.45
C GLY A 309 15.00 2.06 13.84
N VAL A 310 14.49 1.79 12.64
CA VAL A 310 13.49 2.67 12.01
C VAL A 310 12.09 2.41 12.56
N VAL A 311 11.74 1.16 12.88
CA VAL A 311 10.50 0.88 13.60
C VAL A 311 10.48 1.59 14.95
N GLN A 312 11.59 1.58 15.69
CA GLN A 312 11.71 2.33 16.95
C GLN A 312 11.50 3.84 16.76
N GLN A 313 11.96 4.41 15.63
CA GLN A 313 11.70 5.83 15.32
C GLN A 313 10.21 6.09 15.06
N VAL A 314 9.52 5.19 14.35
CA VAL A 314 8.07 5.27 14.15
C VAL A 314 7.34 5.19 15.49
N ILE A 315 7.70 4.24 16.35
CA ILE A 315 7.13 4.09 17.69
C ILE A 315 7.32 5.37 18.51
N ALA A 316 8.52 5.97 18.45
CA ALA A 316 8.82 7.21 19.16
C ALA A 316 7.94 8.39 18.70
N LEU A 317 7.42 8.40 17.47
CA LEU A 317 6.47 9.45 17.02
C LEU A 317 5.20 9.50 17.89
N PHE A 318 4.80 8.35 18.46
CA PHE A 318 3.61 8.22 19.31
C PHE A 318 3.91 8.45 20.80
N GLY A 319 5.17 8.72 21.17
CA GLY A 319 5.58 8.92 22.55
C GLY A 319 5.67 7.62 23.37
N ALA A 320 5.61 6.46 22.70
CA ALA A 320 5.92 5.17 23.29
C ALA A 320 7.46 5.03 23.36
N ASP A 321 8.01 5.23 24.55
CA ASP A 321 9.33 4.82 25.01
C ASP A 321 10.50 4.79 24.01
N ALA A 322 11.25 5.89 24.00
CA ALA A 322 12.68 5.94 23.67
C ALA A 322 13.57 5.41 24.81
N SER A 323 13.06 4.51 25.65
CA SER A 323 13.76 3.91 26.80
C SER A 323 14.30 2.51 26.46
N GLY A 324 14.94 2.38 25.30
CA GLY A 324 15.54 1.14 24.81
C GLY A 324 16.97 1.35 24.30
N GLN A 325 17.88 1.55 25.25
CA GLN A 325 19.35 1.41 25.14
C GLN A 325 20.03 2.04 23.92
N THR A 326 20.59 3.24 24.15
CA THR A 326 21.83 3.65 23.50
C THR A 326 22.91 2.62 23.86
N GLU A 327 23.14 1.62 23.00
CA GLU A 327 24.44 0.93 23.00
C GLU A 327 25.47 1.94 22.50
N THR A 328 26.00 2.74 23.43
CA THR A 328 27.28 3.39 23.22
C THR A 328 28.31 2.28 23.07
N ALA A 329 28.69 2.01 21.82
CA ALA A 329 29.86 1.20 21.50
C ALA A 329 31.05 1.76 22.28
N THR A 330 31.44 1.03 23.33
CA THR A 330 32.65 1.33 24.07
C THR A 330 33.82 0.91 23.17
N PRO A 331 34.80 1.78 22.87
CA PRO A 331 35.93 1.37 22.07
C PRO A 331 36.72 0.32 22.85
N ALA A 332 36.82 -0.88 22.28
CA ALA A 332 37.67 -1.94 22.78
C ALA A 332 39.12 -1.44 22.79
N VAL A 333 39.70 -1.32 23.99
CA VAL A 333 41.13 -1.12 24.18
C VAL A 333 41.83 -2.43 23.80
N PRO A 334 42.79 -2.43 22.86
CA PRO A 334 43.53 -3.64 22.55
C PRO A 334 44.44 -4.00 23.73
N SER A 335 44.17 -5.13 24.37
CA SER A 335 45.13 -5.76 25.28
C SER A 335 46.19 -6.49 24.48
N GLY A 336 47.45 -6.08 24.67
CA GLY A 336 48.60 -6.96 24.51
C GLY A 336 49.42 -6.79 23.23
N LEU A 337 50.41 -5.88 23.27
CA LEU A 337 51.72 -6.21 22.70
C LEU A 337 52.76 -6.07 23.82
N LEU A 338 53.32 -7.22 24.22
CA LEU A 338 54.51 -7.29 25.07
C LEU A 338 55.65 -6.54 24.38
N LEU A 339 56.14 -5.46 25.00
CA LEU A 339 57.46 -4.92 24.69
C LEU A 339 58.52 -5.80 25.37
N ALA A 340 59.26 -6.53 24.55
CA ALA A 340 60.48 -7.18 24.95
C ALA A 340 61.49 -6.12 25.40
N ARG A 341 61.93 -6.24 26.65
CA ARG A 341 63.15 -5.59 27.16
C ARG A 341 64.32 -6.06 26.28
N ASN A 342 65.09 -5.12 25.74
CA ASN A 342 66.47 -5.38 25.40
C ASN A 342 67.37 -4.31 25.99
N THR A 343 68.33 -4.82 26.74
CA THR A 343 69.43 -4.17 27.43
C THR A 343 70.45 -3.59 26.46
N ARG A 344 70.79 -2.30 26.61
CA ARG A 344 72.14 -1.80 26.93
C ARG A 344 72.15 -0.28 26.97
#